data_AF-A0A8T4PJJ4-F1
#
_entry.id   AF-A0A8T4PJJ4-F1
#
_cell.length_a   1.000
_cell.length_b   1.000
_cell.length_c   1.000
_cell.angle_alpha   90.00
_cell.angle_beta   90.00
_cell.angle_gamma   90.00
#
_symmetry.space_group_name_H-M   'P 1'
#
loop_
_entity.id
_entity.type
_entity.pdbx_description
1 polymer ?
#
loop_
_entity_poly.entity_id
_entity_poly.type
_entity_poly.pdbx_seq_one_letter_code
_entity_poly.pdbx_strand_id
1 'polypeptide(L)'
;MALDETSAGLLVTFLILLAGFLAAKLGGSLIIAISKRKETINIRRIQLVKIYRYLVMILAIIIALLYLRKGVVGDASIVGNFLQKTYKFLPNILLFALLIVLGIVVANLIAFILKRFFDTTGLTELMIEQNREHVLNGILVAIRIVLYVLILVVLLSLFGMSIRGLTTALGWIFYATLALLFLYLFIGTRAFVENFIAGLYIKSSRTFKLGHKIKVNDIEGTINSISNQGVTIRADSGYNSFIPNREFVKKEISFKNIETDLDTLEKIKSYFVEQKPSYCGPASASMVLKIFGYNESQAKIGDLCKTEVGVGTHPEVLINVVQELAQGRVKGSWIDVEHITDLKSELRLWLSQGALPIVDYKKNLLFPAAKTAHYSVVVAVEGDEFVVLDPSGKKGGVYLADADKIYRGMDTYSELIKGKRGYIVFAPEGTTAFYRIEEGLIYSDPSLYHELSNKLKKELYELMEKGQAIESVLPLRVKNFIKKWKEKDKIARLWKPENL
;
A
#
# COMPACT_ATOMS: atom_id res chain seq x y z
N MET A 1 79.14 2.55 5.95
CA MET A 1 78.51 3.82 6.39
C MET A 1 77.11 3.47 6.83
N ALA A 2 76.83 3.40 8.13
CA ALA A 2 75.48 3.14 8.61
C ALA A 2 74.60 4.34 8.23
N LEU A 3 73.44 4.09 7.62
CA LEU A 3 72.48 5.14 7.32
C LEU A 3 71.98 5.71 8.66
N ASP A 4 72.04 7.04 8.79
CA ASP A 4 71.42 7.76 9.91
C ASP A 4 69.94 7.35 10.07
N GLU A 5 69.44 7.22 11.30
CA GLU A 5 68.11 6.64 11.58
C GLU A 5 66.99 7.34 10.83
N THR A 6 67.11 8.66 10.65
CA THR A 6 66.12 9.44 9.90
C THR A 6 66.24 9.21 8.39
N SER A 7 67.45 8.99 7.86
CA SER A 7 67.66 8.60 6.46
C SER A 7 67.10 7.21 6.19
N ALA A 8 67.26 6.28 7.13
CA ALA A 8 66.62 4.97 7.09
C ALA A 8 65.09 5.07 7.16
N GLY A 9 64.56 5.95 8.01
CA GLY A 9 63.11 6.23 8.12
C GLY A 9 62.50 6.77 6.82
N LEU A 10 63.18 7.71 6.15
CA LEU A 10 62.77 8.25 4.86
C LEU A 10 62.84 7.19 3.74
N LEU A 11 63.88 6.35 3.74
CA LEU A 11 64.02 5.24 2.79
C LEU A 11 62.89 4.22 2.93
N VAL A 12 62.54 3.85 4.17
CA VAL A 12 61.43 2.93 4.45
C VAL A 12 60.08 3.55 4.04
N THR A 13 59.87 4.84 4.29
CA THR A 13 58.66 5.56 3.85
C THR A 13 58.55 5.56 2.32
N PHE A 14 59.66 5.83 1.63
CA PHE A 14 59.73 5.76 0.16
C PHE A 14 59.42 4.35 -0.35
N LEU A 15 59.96 3.31 0.28
CA LEU A 15 59.67 1.92 -0.06
C LEU A 15 58.19 1.56 0.17
N ILE A 16 57.55 2.06 1.23
CA ILE A 16 56.11 1.87 1.49
C ILE A 16 55.28 2.51 0.36
N LEU A 17 55.60 3.75 -0.03
CA LEU A 17 54.90 4.44 -1.11
C LEU A 17 55.13 3.76 -2.46
N LEU A 18 56.35 3.31 -2.74
CA LEU A 18 56.70 2.59 -3.96
C LEU A 18 55.97 1.24 -4.02
N ALA A 19 55.91 0.50 -2.91
CA ALA A 19 55.18 -0.74 -2.81
C ALA A 19 53.67 -0.52 -3.00
N GLY A 20 53.11 0.52 -2.39
CA GLY A 20 51.71 0.92 -2.59
C GLY A 20 51.38 1.28 -4.04
N PHE A 21 52.26 2.06 -4.70
CA PHE A 21 52.11 2.41 -6.11
C PHE A 21 52.19 1.17 -7.02
N LEU A 22 53.16 0.28 -6.78
CA LEU A 22 53.28 -0.98 -7.51
C LEU A 22 52.06 -1.88 -7.30
N ALA A 23 51.56 -2.00 -6.07
CA ALA A 23 50.35 -2.75 -5.75
C ALA A 23 49.11 -2.16 -6.46
N ALA A 24 48.96 -0.84 -6.48
CA ALA A 24 47.87 -0.16 -7.20
C ALA A 24 47.95 -0.42 -8.71
N LYS A 25 49.16 -0.36 -9.28
CA LYS A 25 49.39 -0.59 -10.72
C LYS A 25 49.15 -2.05 -11.10
N LEU A 26 49.73 -2.99 -10.35
CA LEU A 26 49.61 -4.43 -10.59
C LEU A 26 48.19 -4.93 -10.35
N GLY A 27 47.58 -4.59 -9.21
CA GLY A 27 46.20 -4.97 -8.91
C GLY A 27 45.21 -4.36 -9.90
N GLY A 28 45.41 -3.11 -10.31
CA GLY A 28 44.61 -2.49 -11.36
C GLY A 28 44.74 -3.21 -12.72
N SER A 29 45.96 -3.60 -13.10
CA SER A 29 46.21 -4.37 -14.33
C SER A 29 45.62 -5.80 -14.26
N LEU A 30 45.67 -6.45 -13.10
CA LEU A 30 45.05 -7.75 -12.84
C LEU A 30 43.52 -7.70 -12.97
N ILE A 31 42.88 -6.68 -12.39
CA ILE A 31 41.43 -6.48 -12.53
C ILE A 31 41.05 -6.27 -14.00
N ILE A 32 41.85 -5.52 -14.76
CA ILE A 32 41.65 -5.33 -16.22
C ILE A 32 41.85 -6.66 -16.98
N ALA A 33 42.91 -7.43 -16.66
CA ALA A 33 43.21 -8.69 -17.32
C ALA A 33 42.14 -9.77 -17.06
N ILE A 34 41.68 -9.90 -15.81
CA ILE A 34 40.57 -10.79 -15.43
C ILE A 34 39.27 -10.34 -16.11
N SER A 35 39.07 -9.03 -16.29
CA SER A 35 37.88 -8.52 -16.97
C SER A 35 37.91 -8.73 -18.50
N LYS A 36 39.09 -8.71 -19.14
CA LYS A 36 39.23 -9.03 -20.58
C LYS A 36 38.84 -10.47 -20.89
N ARG A 37 39.05 -11.41 -19.96
CA ARG A 37 38.74 -12.84 -20.13
C ARG A 37 37.23 -13.17 -20.15
N LYS A 38 36.36 -12.21 -19.80
CA LYS A 38 34.90 -12.36 -19.76
C LYS A 38 34.16 -11.58 -20.86
N GLU A 39 34.86 -11.16 -21.92
CA GLU A 39 34.29 -10.55 -23.15
C GLU A 39 33.30 -9.38 -23.01
N THR A 40 33.22 -8.73 -21.85
CA THR A 40 32.43 -7.49 -21.68
C THR A 40 33.27 -6.43 -20.98
N ILE A 41 33.88 -5.51 -21.74
CA ILE A 41 34.47 -4.29 -21.18
C ILE A 41 33.33 -3.28 -21.00
N ASN A 42 32.60 -3.42 -19.91
CA ASN A 42 31.60 -2.43 -19.52
C ASN A 42 32.34 -1.20 -18.92
N ILE A 43 31.97 0.02 -19.34
CA ILE A 43 32.52 1.30 -18.86
C ILE A 43 32.55 1.36 -17.32
N ARG A 44 31.59 0.70 -16.66
CA ARG A 44 31.50 0.54 -15.19
C ARG A 44 32.73 -0.12 -14.55
N ARG A 45 33.46 -1.01 -15.25
CA ARG A 45 34.62 -1.75 -14.70
C ARG A 45 35.93 -0.98 -14.80
N ILE A 46 36.12 -0.20 -15.87
CA ILE A 46 37.27 0.72 -15.98
C ILE A 46 37.26 1.72 -14.83
N GLN A 47 36.07 2.13 -14.40
CA GLN A 47 35.88 3.03 -13.27
C GLN A 47 36.15 2.36 -11.90
N LEU A 48 35.82 1.06 -11.72
CA LEU A 48 36.16 0.31 -10.49
C LEU A 48 37.68 0.16 -10.29
N VAL A 49 38.43 0.00 -11.38
CA VAL A 49 39.90 -0.02 -11.35
C VAL A 49 40.46 1.32 -10.84
N LYS A 50 39.84 2.44 -11.19
CA LYS A 50 40.22 3.76 -10.66
C LYS A 50 39.99 3.83 -9.15
N ILE A 51 38.85 3.38 -8.64
CA ILE A 51 38.56 3.33 -7.20
C ILE A 51 39.60 2.48 -6.46
N TYR A 52 39.86 1.27 -6.96
CA TYR A 52 40.86 0.36 -6.36
C TYR A 52 42.24 1.02 -6.28
N ARG A 53 42.69 1.66 -7.36
CA ARG A 53 43.97 2.38 -7.38
C ARG A 53 44.03 3.50 -6.34
N TYR A 54 42.96 4.29 -6.22
CA TYR A 54 42.89 5.35 -5.22
C TYR A 54 42.91 4.80 -3.79
N LEU A 55 42.15 3.73 -3.49
CA LEU A 55 42.13 3.11 -2.16
C LEU A 55 43.49 2.56 -1.75
N VAL A 56 44.18 1.87 -2.66
CA VAL A 56 45.51 1.32 -2.37
C VAL A 56 46.53 2.44 -2.17
N MET A 57 46.47 3.53 -2.95
CA MET A 57 47.33 4.69 -2.71
C MET A 57 47.00 5.39 -1.40
N ILE A 58 45.73 5.57 -1.05
CA ILE A 58 45.29 6.12 0.25
C ILE A 58 45.89 5.29 1.38
N LEU A 59 45.75 3.97 1.33
CA LEU A 59 46.25 3.07 2.36
C LEU A 59 47.77 3.14 2.50
N ALA A 60 48.49 3.16 1.38
CA ALA A 60 49.95 3.28 1.37
C ALA A 60 50.42 4.61 1.96
N ILE A 61 49.73 5.70 1.64
CA ILE A 61 50.00 7.02 2.22
C ILE A 61 49.71 6.99 3.73
N ILE A 62 48.60 6.40 4.18
CA ILE A 62 48.29 6.28 5.61
C ILE A 62 49.36 5.48 6.36
N ILE A 63 49.81 4.34 5.81
CA ILE A 63 50.87 3.52 6.42
C ILE A 63 52.19 4.30 6.48
N ALA A 64 52.54 5.02 5.42
CA ALA A 64 53.71 5.89 5.38
C ALA A 64 53.63 7.01 6.44
N LEU A 65 52.46 7.64 6.60
CA LEU A 65 52.20 8.67 7.60
C LEU A 65 52.30 8.12 9.05
N LEU A 66 51.75 6.93 9.31
CA LEU A 66 51.81 6.28 10.62
C LEU A 66 53.24 5.89 11.01
N TYR A 67 54.03 5.45 10.03
CA TYR A 67 55.45 5.12 10.23
C TYR A 67 56.29 6.37 10.54
N LEU A 68 56.12 7.45 9.77
CA LEU A 68 56.79 8.73 10.01
C LEU A 68 56.45 9.32 11.39
N ARG A 69 55.20 9.21 11.84
CA ARG A 69 54.79 9.69 13.17
C ARG A 69 55.53 9.00 14.31
N LYS A 70 55.87 7.71 14.19
CA LYS A 70 56.64 6.97 15.20
C LYS A 70 58.10 7.43 15.29
N GLY A 71 58.73 7.77 14.18
CA GLY A 71 60.15 8.19 14.13
C GLY A 71 60.41 9.62 14.64
N VAL A 72 59.41 10.50 14.62
CA VAL A 72 59.57 11.92 15.00
C VAL A 72 59.68 12.14 16.52
N VAL A 73 59.34 11.15 17.36
CA VAL A 73 59.40 11.26 18.84
C VAL A 73 60.72 10.71 19.42
N GLY A 74 61.58 10.10 18.60
CA GLY A 74 62.69 9.27 19.07
C GLY A 74 64.05 9.96 19.28
N ASP A 75 64.49 10.85 18.38
CA ASP A 75 65.91 11.24 18.38
C ASP A 75 66.18 12.72 18.13
N ALA A 76 66.85 13.33 19.11
CA ALA A 76 67.24 14.74 19.12
C ALA A 76 68.71 14.92 19.51
N SER A 77 69.64 14.22 18.87
CA SER A 77 71.09 14.54 18.97
C SER A 77 71.85 13.80 17.86
N ILE A 78 72.25 14.42 16.74
CA ILE A 78 73.56 15.10 16.46
C ILE A 78 73.56 15.32 14.93
N VAL A 79 73.67 16.54 14.35
CA VAL A 79 74.86 17.15 13.68
C VAL A 79 74.44 18.55 13.16
N GLY A 80 75.28 19.59 13.39
CA GLY A 80 75.42 20.82 12.57
C GLY A 80 74.27 21.84 12.49
N ASN A 81 74.49 23.05 13.03
CA ASN A 81 73.52 24.16 13.25
C ASN A 81 72.81 24.79 12.04
N PHE A 82 72.89 24.21 10.84
CA PHE A 82 72.08 24.63 9.68
C PHE A 82 71.35 23.44 9.03
N LEU A 83 72.00 22.28 8.93
CA LEU A 83 71.38 21.04 8.45
C LEU A 83 70.39 20.46 9.47
N GLN A 84 70.63 20.59 10.78
CA GLN A 84 69.75 20.04 11.81
C GLN A 84 68.39 20.75 11.88
N LYS A 85 68.33 22.06 11.60
CA LYS A 85 67.05 22.79 11.51
C LYS A 85 66.26 22.33 10.29
N THR A 86 66.89 22.29 9.12
CA THR A 86 66.24 21.86 7.87
C THR A 86 65.80 20.40 7.90
N TYR A 87 66.59 19.51 8.51
CA TYR A 87 66.28 18.08 8.62
C TYR A 87 65.16 17.78 9.61
N LYS A 88 65.03 18.54 10.71
CA LYS A 88 63.89 18.43 11.64
C LYS A 88 62.56 18.85 11.02
N PHE A 89 62.56 19.73 10.01
CA PHE A 89 61.35 20.11 9.27
C PHE A 89 60.99 19.14 8.15
N LEU A 90 61.93 18.32 7.67
CA LEU A 90 61.72 17.45 6.50
C LEU A 90 60.60 16.41 6.71
N PRO A 91 60.50 15.69 7.84
CA PRO A 91 59.37 14.79 8.11
C PRO A 91 58.03 15.51 8.16
N ASN A 92 57.99 16.73 8.71
CA ASN A 92 56.77 17.53 8.82
C ASN A 92 56.31 18.07 7.46
N ILE A 93 57.24 18.47 6.59
CA ILE A 93 56.96 18.86 5.21
C ILE A 93 56.44 17.67 4.40
N LEU A 94 57.04 16.49 4.59
CA LEU A 94 56.59 15.24 3.96
C LEU A 94 55.19 14.82 4.45
N LEU A 95 54.94 14.92 5.76
CA LEU A 95 53.63 14.68 6.37
C LEU A 95 52.57 15.63 5.79
N PHE A 96 52.88 16.92 5.68
CA PHE A 96 52.00 17.93 5.09
C PHE A 96 51.67 17.61 3.63
N ALA A 97 52.70 17.34 2.82
CA ALA A 97 52.54 17.00 1.41
C ALA A 97 51.71 15.73 1.20
N LEU A 98 51.98 14.68 1.99
CA LEU A 98 51.23 13.43 1.94
C LEU A 98 49.77 13.59 2.37
N LEU A 99 49.48 14.41 3.38
CA LEU A 99 48.11 14.70 3.81
C LEU A 99 47.32 15.52 2.77
N ILE A 100 47.97 16.45 2.08
CA ILE A 100 47.36 17.16 0.94
C ILE A 100 47.01 16.17 -0.17
N VAL A 101 47.96 15.32 -0.56
CA VAL A 101 47.73 14.30 -1.60
C VAL A 101 46.60 13.37 -1.18
N LEU A 102 46.60 12.89 0.06
CA LEU A 102 45.54 12.07 0.62
C LEU A 102 44.19 12.77 0.56
N GLY A 103 44.12 14.02 1.02
CA GLY A 103 42.91 14.82 1.00
C GLY A 103 42.35 15.01 -0.41
N ILE A 104 43.19 15.36 -1.38
CA ILE A 104 42.78 15.51 -2.79
C ILE A 104 42.25 14.18 -3.34
N VAL A 105 42.90 13.05 -3.02
CA VAL A 105 42.44 11.74 -3.45
C VAL A 105 41.08 11.39 -2.84
N VAL A 106 40.88 11.63 -1.54
CA VAL A 106 39.61 11.41 -0.85
C VAL A 106 38.50 12.30 -1.41
N ALA A 107 38.77 13.59 -1.63
CA ALA A 107 37.79 14.53 -2.18
C ALA A 107 37.33 14.13 -3.59
N ASN A 108 38.26 13.71 -4.44
CA ASN A 108 37.96 13.22 -5.77
C ASN A 108 37.21 11.88 -5.75
N LEU A 109 37.51 10.99 -4.79
CA LEU A 109 36.80 9.73 -4.62
C LEU A 109 35.34 9.96 -4.20
N ILE A 110 35.09 10.85 -3.23
CA ILE A 110 33.72 11.19 -2.78
C ILE A 110 32.93 11.82 -3.94
N ALA A 111 33.50 12.79 -4.65
CA ALA A 111 32.85 13.40 -5.80
C ALA A 111 32.54 12.38 -6.92
N PHE A 112 33.43 11.41 -7.13
CA PHE A 112 33.22 10.32 -8.08
C PHE A 112 32.05 9.41 -7.67
N ILE A 113 31.97 9.03 -6.38
CA ILE A 113 30.89 8.19 -5.85
C ILE A 113 29.54 8.90 -5.96
N LEU A 114 29.47 10.19 -5.58
CA LEU A 114 28.23 10.97 -5.65
C LEU A 114 27.74 11.17 -7.07
N LYS A 115 28.65 11.48 -8.02
CA LYS A 115 28.28 11.57 -9.44
C LYS A 115 27.65 10.26 -9.92
N ARG A 116 28.24 9.12 -9.56
CA ARG A 116 27.71 7.80 -9.92
C ARG A 116 26.35 7.52 -9.31
N PHE A 117 26.11 7.96 -8.07
CA PHE A 117 24.80 7.84 -7.44
C PHE A 117 23.75 8.61 -8.25
N PHE A 118 24.00 9.87 -8.58
CA PHE A 118 23.08 10.69 -9.39
C PHE A 118 22.82 10.11 -10.78
N ASP A 119 23.86 9.60 -11.44
CA ASP A 119 23.73 8.95 -12.75
C ASP A 119 22.93 7.64 -12.66
N THR A 120 23.02 6.91 -11.54
CA THR A 120 22.32 5.61 -11.37
C THR A 120 20.86 5.79 -10.97
N THR A 121 20.51 6.84 -10.22
CA THR A 121 19.13 7.11 -9.81
C THR A 121 18.31 7.85 -10.87
N GLY A 122 18.87 8.10 -12.07
CA GLY A 122 18.21 8.87 -13.13
C GLY A 122 18.07 10.36 -12.82
N LEU A 123 18.69 10.86 -11.74
CA LEU A 123 18.63 12.29 -11.38
C LEU A 123 19.33 13.15 -12.42
N THR A 124 20.41 12.64 -13.02
CA THR A 124 21.12 13.32 -14.10
C THR A 124 20.24 13.49 -15.32
N GLU A 125 19.50 12.46 -15.73
CA GLU A 125 18.57 12.50 -16.86
C GLU A 125 17.41 13.47 -16.59
N LEU A 126 16.77 13.37 -15.42
CA LEU A 126 15.70 14.28 -15.00
C LEU A 126 16.12 15.75 -14.98
N MET A 127 17.34 16.06 -14.52
CA MET A 127 17.83 17.45 -14.50
C MET A 127 18.24 17.95 -15.88
N ILE A 128 18.73 17.09 -16.78
CA ILE A 128 19.00 17.46 -18.18
C ILE A 128 17.68 17.75 -18.91
N GLU A 129 16.65 16.91 -18.73
CA GLU A 129 15.31 17.14 -19.28
C GLU A 129 14.70 18.47 -18.81
N GLN A 130 15.03 18.89 -17.58
CA GLN A 130 14.59 20.17 -17.00
C GLN A 130 15.52 21.36 -17.31
N ASN A 131 16.56 21.18 -18.14
CA ASN A 131 17.57 22.19 -18.49
C ASN A 131 18.31 22.76 -17.25
N ARG A 132 18.58 21.91 -16.25
CA ARG A 132 19.17 22.23 -14.94
C ARG A 132 20.47 21.47 -14.66
N GLU A 133 21.17 21.04 -15.70
CA GLU A 133 22.47 20.36 -15.63
C GLU A 133 23.52 21.08 -14.77
N HIS A 134 23.48 22.42 -14.73
CA HIS A 134 24.37 23.23 -13.90
C HIS A 134 24.17 23.01 -12.40
N VAL A 135 23.00 22.56 -11.95
CA VAL A 135 22.69 22.32 -10.54
C VAL A 135 23.50 21.14 -10.00
N LEU A 136 23.54 20.02 -10.72
CA LEU A 136 24.31 18.83 -10.31
C LEU A 136 25.81 19.12 -10.28
N ASN A 137 26.30 19.81 -11.31
CA ASN A 137 27.70 20.24 -11.35
C ASN A 137 28.02 21.22 -10.21
N GLY A 138 27.10 22.16 -9.92
CA GLY A 138 27.21 23.08 -8.79
C GLY A 138 27.30 22.37 -7.45
N ILE A 139 26.45 21.35 -7.21
CA ILE A 139 26.48 20.52 -5.99
C ILE A 139 27.82 19.79 -5.87
N LEU A 140 28.31 19.16 -6.94
CA LEU A 140 29.60 18.45 -6.92
C LEU A 140 30.78 19.40 -6.65
N VAL A 141 30.75 20.61 -7.22
CA VAL A 141 31.76 21.65 -6.96
C VAL A 141 31.68 22.11 -5.51
N ALA A 142 30.50 22.40 -4.98
CA ALA A 142 30.31 22.81 -3.59
C ALA A 142 30.84 21.76 -2.61
N ILE A 143 30.56 20.47 -2.86
CA ILE A 143 31.06 19.37 -2.04
C ILE A 143 32.59 19.29 -2.07
N ARG A 144 33.23 19.47 -3.24
CA ARG A 144 34.70 19.52 -3.32
C ARG A 144 35.28 20.68 -2.51
N ILE A 145 34.68 21.86 -2.61
CA ILE A 145 35.12 23.04 -1.84
C ILE A 145 35.03 22.75 -0.34
N VAL A 146 33.91 22.21 0.14
CA VAL A 146 33.74 21.84 1.56
C VAL A 146 34.80 20.82 2.00
N LEU A 147 35.05 19.79 1.19
CA LEU A 147 36.07 18.78 1.51
C LEU A 147 37.48 19.38 1.56
N TYR A 148 37.82 20.28 0.64
CA TYR A 148 39.12 20.98 0.67
C TYR A 148 39.26 21.90 1.89
N VAL A 149 38.20 22.60 2.28
CA VAL A 149 38.18 23.40 3.52
C VAL A 149 38.37 22.50 4.75
N LEU A 150 37.72 21.34 4.80
CA LEU A 150 37.91 20.37 5.88
C LEU A 150 39.35 19.85 5.95
N ILE A 151 39.94 19.49 4.81
CA ILE A 151 41.36 19.07 4.73
C ILE A 151 42.27 20.19 5.24
N LEU A 152 42.02 21.43 4.82
CA LEU A 152 42.77 22.59 5.30
C LEU A 152 42.66 22.72 6.81
N VAL A 153 41.46 22.65 7.39
CA VAL A 153 41.27 22.73 8.85
C VAL A 153 42.03 21.62 9.58
N VAL A 154 41.99 20.38 9.07
CA VAL A 154 42.73 19.25 9.64
C VAL A 154 44.24 19.50 9.58
N LEU A 155 44.74 19.99 8.44
CA LEU A 155 46.15 20.37 8.29
C LEU A 155 46.52 21.47 9.29
N LEU A 156 45.76 22.56 9.37
CA LEU A 156 46.08 23.65 10.30
C LEU A 156 46.07 23.18 11.77
N SER A 157 45.17 22.27 12.14
CA SER A 157 45.10 21.64 13.47
C SER A 157 46.36 20.85 13.82
N LEU A 158 46.82 20.00 12.89
CA LEU A 158 47.96 19.10 13.10
C LEU A 158 49.28 19.84 13.27
N PHE A 159 49.39 21.05 12.71
CA PHE A 159 50.59 21.89 12.82
C PHE A 159 50.53 22.87 14.01
N GLY A 160 49.61 22.65 14.95
CA GLY A 160 49.56 23.38 16.23
C GLY A 160 49.09 24.83 16.11
N MET A 161 48.51 25.23 14.97
CA MET A 161 47.91 26.56 14.84
C MET A 161 46.58 26.61 15.59
N SER A 162 46.33 27.72 16.29
CA SER A 162 45.09 27.94 17.02
C SER A 162 43.92 28.13 16.06
N ILE A 163 43.28 27.03 15.67
CA ILE A 163 42.15 27.02 14.73
C ILE A 163 40.78 27.21 15.38
N ARG A 164 40.72 27.43 16.70
CA ARG A 164 39.46 27.49 17.46
C ARG A 164 38.47 28.48 16.83
N GLY A 165 38.91 29.68 16.47
CA GLY A 165 38.08 30.68 15.79
C GLY A 165 37.55 30.21 14.43
N LEU A 166 38.39 29.57 13.62
CA LEU A 166 38.03 29.03 12.31
C LEU A 166 37.04 27.86 12.42
N THR A 167 37.28 26.91 13.33
CA THR A 167 36.39 25.76 13.55
C THR A 167 35.03 26.19 14.09
N THR A 168 35.00 27.18 14.98
CA THR A 168 33.74 27.73 15.50
C THR A 168 32.96 28.44 14.39
N ALA A 169 33.62 29.28 13.59
CA ALA A 169 32.98 29.96 12.46
C ALA A 169 32.42 28.97 11.43
N LEU A 170 33.19 27.95 11.04
CA LEU A 170 32.72 26.91 10.11
C LEU A 170 31.58 26.08 10.71
N GLY A 171 31.62 25.79 12.01
CA GLY A 171 30.53 25.13 12.72
C GLY A 171 29.23 25.91 12.63
N TRP A 172 29.26 27.22 12.91
CA TRP A 172 28.08 28.09 12.79
C TRP A 172 27.50 28.11 11.37
N ILE A 173 28.36 28.23 10.34
CA ILE A 173 27.93 28.19 8.93
C ILE A 173 27.29 26.85 8.60
N PHE A 174 27.86 25.75 9.07
CA PHE A 174 27.34 24.41 8.84
C PHE A 174 25.96 24.22 9.49
N TYR A 175 25.81 24.58 10.77
CA TYR A 175 24.53 24.49 11.48
C TYR A 175 23.47 25.38 10.83
N ALA A 176 23.80 26.61 10.46
CA ALA A 176 22.89 27.51 9.77
C ALA A 176 22.43 26.94 8.43
N THR A 177 23.35 26.39 7.65
CA THR A 177 23.05 25.78 6.34
C THR A 177 22.18 24.53 6.52
N LEU A 178 22.46 23.70 7.52
CA LEU A 178 21.67 22.51 7.82
C LEU A 178 20.26 22.87 8.30
N ALA A 179 20.12 23.91 9.13
CA ALA A 179 18.82 24.42 9.56
C ALA A 179 18.00 24.94 8.39
N LEU A 180 18.62 25.70 7.47
CA LEU A 180 17.96 26.18 6.25
C LEU A 180 17.56 25.03 5.32
N LEU A 181 18.42 24.03 5.14
CA LEU A 181 18.10 22.83 4.35
C LEU A 181 16.89 22.10 4.94
N PHE A 182 16.91 21.89 6.27
CA PHE A 182 15.80 21.24 6.97
C PHE A 182 14.50 22.04 6.82
N LEU A 183 14.55 23.35 7.00
CA LEU A 183 13.40 24.23 6.80
C LEU A 183 12.87 24.15 5.37
N TYR A 184 13.74 24.16 4.36
CA TYR A 184 13.35 24.06 2.96
C TYR A 184 12.68 22.71 2.67
N LEU A 185 13.25 21.61 3.16
CA LEU A 185 12.66 20.27 3.04
C LEU A 185 11.31 20.17 3.75
N PHE A 186 11.20 20.74 4.96
CA PHE A 186 9.96 20.77 5.72
C PHE A 186 8.87 21.53 4.98
N ILE A 187 9.16 22.73 4.49
CA ILE A 187 8.20 23.54 3.71
C ILE A 187 7.78 22.80 2.45
N GLY A 188 8.72 22.19 1.72
CA GLY A 188 8.44 21.45 0.49
C GLY A 188 7.58 20.20 0.70
N THR A 189 7.75 19.50 1.84
CA THR A 189 7.03 18.26 2.15
C THR A 189 5.76 18.47 2.97
N ARG A 190 5.56 19.66 3.53
CA ARG A 190 4.42 20.00 4.41
C ARG A 190 3.08 19.61 3.81
N ALA A 191 2.81 19.95 2.55
CA ALA A 191 1.55 19.65 1.89
C ALA A 191 1.23 18.15 1.81
N PHE A 192 2.26 17.33 1.56
CA PHE A 192 2.14 15.88 1.49
C PHE A 192 1.82 15.28 2.86
N VAL A 193 2.51 15.75 3.90
CA VAL A 193 2.29 15.33 5.30
C VAL A 193 0.89 15.73 5.77
N GLU A 194 0.45 16.96 5.48
CA GLU A 194 -0.90 17.43 5.81
C GLU A 194 -1.99 16.56 5.16
N ASN A 195 -1.84 16.22 3.89
CA ASN A 195 -2.78 15.32 3.21
C ASN A 195 -2.80 13.91 3.83
N PHE A 196 -1.63 13.39 4.19
CA PHE A 196 -1.51 12.08 4.83
C PHE A 196 -2.23 12.05 6.19
N ILE A 197 -1.95 13.02 7.06
CA ILE A 197 -2.58 13.12 8.38
C ILE A 197 -4.10 13.31 8.25
N ALA A 198 -4.54 14.21 7.36
CA ALA A 198 -5.97 14.41 7.09
C ALA A 198 -6.64 13.14 6.54
N GLY A 199 -5.94 12.38 5.70
CA GLY A 199 -6.43 11.09 5.19
C GLY A 199 -6.62 10.04 6.28
N LEU A 200 -5.67 9.95 7.22
CA LEU A 200 -5.81 9.07 8.39
C LEU A 200 -7.00 9.49 9.26
N TYR A 201 -7.18 10.80 9.47
CA TYR A 201 -8.32 11.33 10.22
C TYR A 201 -9.66 10.95 9.57
N ILE A 202 -9.83 11.18 8.26
CA ILE A 202 -11.06 10.82 7.53
C ILE A 202 -11.37 9.32 7.64
N LYS A 203 -10.34 8.47 7.49
CA LYS A 203 -10.50 7.02 7.58
C LYS A 203 -10.85 6.57 9.00
N SER A 204 -10.21 7.17 10.01
CA SER A 204 -10.41 6.81 11.42
C SER A 204 -11.75 7.29 11.97
N SER A 205 -12.22 8.48 11.56
CA SER A 205 -13.47 9.04 12.07
C SER A 205 -14.70 8.30 11.54
N ARG A 206 -14.56 7.57 10.41
CA ARG A 206 -15.64 6.87 9.70
C ARG A 206 -16.84 7.74 9.34
N THR A 207 -16.68 9.07 9.41
CA THR A 207 -17.72 10.06 9.10
C THR A 207 -18.14 9.97 7.64
N PHE A 208 -17.17 9.68 6.76
CA PHE A 208 -17.38 9.51 5.32
C PHE A 208 -16.94 8.11 4.91
N LYS A 209 -17.84 7.38 4.24
CA LYS A 209 -17.56 6.04 3.71
C LYS A 209 -17.69 6.03 2.20
N LEU A 210 -17.15 4.98 1.59
CA LEU A 210 -17.35 4.71 0.17
C LEU A 210 -18.85 4.55 -0.12
N GLY A 211 -19.30 5.07 -1.26
CA GLY A 211 -20.70 5.05 -1.68
C GLY A 211 -21.57 6.16 -1.07
N HIS A 212 -21.11 6.89 -0.05
CA HIS A 212 -21.89 8.00 0.53
C HIS A 212 -22.14 9.10 -0.51
N LYS A 213 -23.41 9.51 -0.64
CA LYS A 213 -23.80 10.66 -1.46
C LYS A 213 -23.60 11.94 -0.67
N ILE A 214 -22.75 12.82 -1.19
CA ILE A 214 -22.33 14.05 -0.54
C ILE A 214 -22.44 15.23 -1.50
N LYS A 215 -22.61 16.41 -0.91
CA LYS A 215 -22.51 17.69 -1.60
C LYS A 215 -21.41 18.51 -0.95
N VAL A 216 -20.40 18.86 -1.75
CA VAL A 216 -19.24 19.63 -1.33
C VAL A 216 -19.12 20.82 -2.28
N ASN A 217 -19.40 22.02 -1.77
CA ASN A 217 -19.56 23.22 -2.59
C ASN A 217 -20.62 22.99 -3.69
N ASP A 218 -20.24 23.18 -4.96
CA ASP A 218 -21.11 22.98 -6.14
C ASP A 218 -21.05 21.55 -6.70
N ILE A 219 -20.28 20.65 -6.09
CA ILE A 219 -20.14 19.27 -6.54
C ILE A 219 -21.09 18.39 -5.73
N GLU A 220 -22.07 17.80 -6.40
CA GLU A 220 -22.94 16.77 -5.84
C GLU A 220 -22.61 15.43 -6.48
N GLY A 221 -22.41 14.39 -5.66
CA GLY A 221 -21.99 13.08 -6.15
C GLY A 221 -21.72 12.07 -5.04
N THR A 222 -21.15 10.93 -5.42
CA THR A 222 -20.86 9.82 -4.51
C THR A 222 -19.36 9.65 -4.27
N ILE A 223 -18.97 9.32 -3.04
CA ILE A 223 -17.57 9.05 -2.71
C ILE A 223 -17.15 7.72 -3.35
N ASN A 224 -16.27 7.81 -4.34
CA ASN A 224 -15.74 6.66 -5.07
C ASN A 224 -14.48 6.07 -4.41
N SER A 225 -13.60 6.92 -3.86
CA SER A 225 -12.40 6.43 -3.16
C SER A 225 -11.88 7.41 -2.12
N ILE A 226 -11.27 6.88 -1.04
CA ILE A 226 -10.59 7.66 0.00
C ILE A 226 -9.14 7.17 0.08
N SER A 227 -8.22 7.96 -0.49
CA SER A 227 -6.78 7.66 -0.50
C SER A 227 -6.04 8.42 0.60
N ASN A 228 -4.74 8.14 0.76
CA ASN A 228 -3.90 8.91 1.68
C ASN A 228 -3.65 10.35 1.21
N GLN A 229 -3.94 10.68 -0.06
CA GLN A 229 -3.68 12.01 -0.64
C GLN A 229 -4.95 12.83 -0.85
N GLY A 230 -6.08 12.18 -1.11
CA GLY A 230 -7.35 12.85 -1.39
C GLY A 230 -8.54 11.91 -1.51
N VAL A 231 -9.72 12.52 -1.56
CA VAL A 231 -11.01 11.89 -1.79
C VAL A 231 -11.41 12.10 -3.25
N THR A 232 -11.83 11.03 -3.92
CA THR A 232 -12.41 11.10 -5.27
C THR A 232 -13.92 10.99 -5.18
N ILE A 233 -14.60 12.01 -5.71
CA ILE A 233 -16.06 12.08 -5.79
C ILE A 233 -16.44 11.86 -7.25
N ARG A 234 -17.32 10.89 -7.51
CA ARG A 234 -17.97 10.73 -8.81
C ARG A 234 -19.19 11.64 -8.82
N ALA A 235 -19.07 12.78 -9.50
CA ALA A 235 -20.15 13.75 -9.60
C ALA A 235 -21.31 13.18 -10.42
N ASP A 236 -22.53 13.59 -10.10
CA ASP A 236 -23.73 13.17 -10.84
C ASP A 236 -23.71 13.64 -12.31
N SER A 237 -22.87 14.63 -12.63
CA SER A 237 -22.57 15.07 -14.00
C SER A 237 -21.69 14.11 -14.82
N GLY A 238 -21.20 13.02 -14.20
CA GLY A 238 -20.34 12.00 -14.83
C GLY A 238 -18.83 12.28 -14.72
N TYR A 239 -18.42 13.42 -14.16
CA TYR A 239 -17.01 13.74 -13.92
C TYR A 239 -16.51 13.18 -12.59
N ASN A 240 -15.24 12.77 -12.53
CA ASN A 240 -14.57 12.44 -11.27
C ASN A 240 -13.79 13.66 -10.76
N SER A 241 -14.15 14.15 -9.58
CA SER A 241 -13.46 15.25 -8.90
C SER A 241 -12.53 14.71 -7.82
N PHE A 242 -11.25 15.09 -7.86
CA PHE A 242 -10.27 14.76 -6.82
C PHE A 242 -10.06 15.96 -5.91
N ILE A 243 -10.27 15.78 -4.60
CA ILE A 243 -10.08 16.81 -3.59
C ILE A 243 -8.97 16.34 -2.63
N PRO A 244 -7.85 17.10 -2.49
CA PRO A 244 -6.82 16.77 -1.51
C PRO A 244 -7.38 16.69 -0.10
N ASN A 245 -6.91 15.73 0.70
CA ASN A 245 -7.46 15.49 2.05
C ASN A 245 -7.38 16.73 2.94
N ARG A 246 -6.28 17.48 2.88
CA ARG A 246 -6.06 18.72 3.66
C ARG A 246 -7.09 19.82 3.35
N GLU A 247 -7.68 19.77 2.16
CA GLU A 247 -8.72 20.71 1.71
C GLU A 247 -10.10 20.13 2.01
N PHE A 248 -10.31 18.84 1.77
CA PHE A 248 -11.57 18.14 2.03
C PHE A 248 -12.04 18.33 3.48
N VAL A 249 -11.16 18.14 4.46
CA VAL A 249 -11.50 18.29 5.90
C VAL A 249 -11.85 19.71 6.33
N LYS A 250 -11.55 20.72 5.51
CA LYS A 250 -11.83 22.13 5.80
C LYS A 250 -13.13 22.62 5.17
N LYS A 251 -13.73 21.83 4.27
CA LYS A 251 -14.95 22.21 3.58
C LYS A 251 -16.17 21.86 4.42
N GLU A 252 -17.23 22.64 4.24
CA GLU A 252 -18.56 22.24 4.68
C GLU A 252 -19.09 21.15 3.75
N ILE A 253 -19.52 20.03 4.32
CA ILE A 253 -19.95 18.85 3.59
C ILE A 253 -21.34 18.47 4.07
N SER A 254 -22.30 18.55 3.16
CA SER A 254 -23.66 18.04 3.40
C SER A 254 -23.72 16.59 2.92
N PHE A 255 -24.24 15.70 3.74
CA PHE A 255 -24.48 14.30 3.39
C PHE A 255 -25.92 13.94 3.73
N LYS A 256 -26.52 13.08 2.91
CA LYS A 256 -27.88 12.60 3.15
C LYS A 256 -27.80 11.36 4.04
N ASN A 257 -28.29 11.47 5.27
CA ASN A 257 -28.56 10.28 6.08
C ASN A 257 -29.73 9.54 5.45
N ILE A 258 -29.51 8.29 5.07
CA ILE A 258 -30.59 7.40 4.69
C ILE A 258 -31.18 6.93 6.02
N GLU A 259 -32.43 7.30 6.30
CA GLU A 259 -33.16 6.91 7.51
C GLU A 259 -33.29 5.38 7.59
N THR A 260 -32.23 4.72 8.00
CA THR A 260 -32.16 3.28 8.30
C THR A 260 -32.06 3.04 9.80
N ASP A 261 -32.11 4.11 10.59
CA ASP A 261 -32.08 4.10 12.05
C ASP A 261 -33.33 3.40 12.58
N LEU A 262 -33.24 2.08 12.74
CA LEU A 262 -34.21 1.18 13.36
C LEU A 262 -33.92 1.09 14.87
N ASP A 263 -33.74 2.25 15.50
CA ASP A 263 -33.15 2.36 16.84
C ASP A 263 -34.07 1.84 17.96
N THR A 264 -35.37 1.76 17.68
CA THR A 264 -36.37 1.32 18.65
C THR A 264 -37.26 0.22 18.10
N LEU A 265 -37.71 -0.65 19.00
CA LEU A 265 -38.63 -1.73 18.66
C LEU A 265 -39.96 -1.20 18.12
N GLU A 266 -40.44 -0.05 18.62
CA GLU A 266 -41.64 0.64 18.14
C GLU A 266 -41.48 1.07 16.68
N LYS A 267 -40.32 1.64 16.33
CA LYS A 267 -40.03 2.05 14.96
C LYS A 267 -39.94 0.85 14.03
N ILE A 268 -39.26 -0.23 14.46
CA ILE A 268 -39.22 -1.51 13.73
C ILE A 268 -40.64 -2.05 13.49
N LYS A 269 -41.49 -2.09 14.54
CA LYS A 269 -42.88 -2.55 14.44
C LYS A 269 -43.72 -1.69 13.50
N SER A 270 -43.45 -0.40 13.38
CA SER A 270 -44.19 0.51 12.48
C SER A 270 -44.03 0.15 10.99
N TYR A 271 -42.97 -0.57 10.64
CA TYR A 271 -42.71 -1.05 9.28
C TYR A 271 -43.33 -2.43 9.01
N PHE A 272 -43.87 -3.10 10.02
CA PHE A 272 -44.41 -4.44 9.90
C PHE A 272 -45.57 -4.51 8.89
N VAL A 273 -45.54 -5.53 8.03
CA VAL A 273 -46.60 -5.83 7.05
C VAL A 273 -46.94 -7.32 7.14
N GLU A 274 -48.17 -7.62 7.55
CA GLU A 274 -48.69 -8.99 7.54
C GLU A 274 -48.90 -9.50 6.12
N GLN A 275 -48.39 -10.68 5.79
CA GLN A 275 -48.48 -11.25 4.44
C GLN A 275 -49.88 -11.77 4.09
N LYS A 276 -50.20 -11.70 2.81
CA LYS A 276 -51.21 -12.56 2.18
C LYS A 276 -50.69 -14.00 2.01
N PRO A 277 -51.56 -15.01 1.78
CA PRO A 277 -51.13 -16.39 1.56
C PRO A 277 -50.06 -16.51 0.45
N SER A 278 -48.90 -17.07 0.77
CA SER A 278 -47.72 -17.21 -0.13
C SER A 278 -47.00 -15.91 -0.53
N TYR A 279 -47.35 -14.76 0.06
CA TYR A 279 -46.75 -13.46 -0.24
C TYR A 279 -45.61 -13.07 0.71
N CYS A 280 -44.92 -14.05 1.32
CA CYS A 280 -43.82 -13.76 2.27
C CYS A 280 -42.70 -12.92 1.63
N GLY A 281 -42.37 -13.17 0.36
CA GLY A 281 -41.40 -12.39 -0.42
C GLY A 281 -41.88 -10.95 -0.66
N PRO A 282 -43.03 -10.74 -1.34
CA PRO A 282 -43.60 -9.41 -1.58
C PRO A 282 -43.85 -8.59 -0.31
N ALA A 283 -44.28 -9.22 0.79
CA ALA A 283 -44.44 -8.55 2.08
C ALA A 283 -43.08 -8.11 2.65
N SER A 284 -42.06 -8.99 2.62
CA SER A 284 -40.70 -8.65 3.07
C SER A 284 -40.09 -7.52 2.24
N ALA A 285 -40.24 -7.56 0.91
CA ALA A 285 -39.79 -6.50 0.03
C ALA A 285 -40.52 -5.17 0.27
N SER A 286 -41.83 -5.21 0.54
CA SER A 286 -42.62 -4.03 0.91
C SER A 286 -42.09 -3.39 2.21
N MET A 287 -41.77 -4.19 3.23
CA MET A 287 -41.18 -3.69 4.48
C MET A 287 -39.81 -3.05 4.24
N VAL A 288 -38.93 -3.69 3.46
CA VAL A 288 -37.61 -3.17 3.09
C VAL A 288 -37.72 -1.84 2.33
N LEU A 289 -38.58 -1.79 1.31
CA LEU A 289 -38.84 -0.55 0.56
C LEU A 289 -39.36 0.56 1.45
N LYS A 290 -40.29 0.25 2.37
CA LYS A 290 -40.83 1.22 3.34
C LYS A 290 -39.75 1.77 4.26
N ILE A 291 -38.81 0.92 4.73
CA ILE A 291 -37.66 1.36 5.53
C ILE A 291 -36.74 2.28 4.70
N PHE A 292 -36.53 1.99 3.42
CA PHE A 292 -35.77 2.86 2.52
C PHE A 292 -36.53 4.12 2.05
N GLY A 293 -37.75 4.36 2.55
CA GLY A 293 -38.55 5.53 2.24
C GLY A 293 -39.44 5.42 0.99
N TYR A 294 -39.61 4.21 0.44
CA TYR A 294 -40.50 3.93 -0.69
C TYR A 294 -41.81 3.32 -0.21
N ASN A 295 -42.94 3.88 -0.61
CA ASN A 295 -44.26 3.39 -0.19
C ASN A 295 -44.86 2.44 -1.25
N GLU A 296 -44.41 1.19 -1.27
CA GLU A 296 -44.85 0.18 -2.22
C GLU A 296 -45.60 -0.97 -1.52
N SER A 297 -46.81 -1.27 -1.98
CA SER A 297 -47.66 -2.30 -1.34
C SER A 297 -47.25 -3.71 -1.75
N GLN A 298 -47.40 -4.68 -0.83
CA GLN A 298 -47.15 -6.11 -1.13
C GLN A 298 -48.01 -6.64 -2.29
N ALA A 299 -49.20 -6.07 -2.54
CA ALA A 299 -50.08 -6.47 -3.63
C ALA A 299 -49.45 -6.12 -4.97
N LYS A 300 -49.06 -4.85 -5.15
CA LYS A 300 -48.38 -4.38 -6.35
C LYS A 300 -47.07 -5.16 -6.62
N ILE A 301 -46.26 -5.39 -5.59
CA ILE A 301 -45.02 -6.17 -5.71
C ILE A 301 -45.34 -7.61 -6.12
N GLY A 302 -46.33 -8.24 -5.48
CA GLY A 302 -46.73 -9.62 -5.77
C GLY A 302 -47.27 -9.81 -7.18
N ASP A 303 -48.06 -8.85 -7.68
CA ASP A 303 -48.62 -8.87 -9.04
C ASP A 303 -47.51 -8.74 -10.10
N LEU A 304 -46.55 -7.83 -9.89
CA LEU A 304 -45.38 -7.68 -10.76
C LEU A 304 -44.47 -8.92 -10.72
N CYS A 305 -44.33 -9.54 -9.55
CA CYS A 305 -43.60 -10.80 -9.41
C CYS A 305 -44.35 -12.02 -9.95
N LYS A 306 -45.62 -11.88 -10.36
CA LYS A 306 -46.53 -12.99 -10.72
C LYS A 306 -46.58 -14.07 -9.63
N THR A 307 -46.70 -13.63 -8.38
CA THR A 307 -46.68 -14.54 -7.22
C THR A 307 -47.97 -15.33 -7.16
N GLU A 308 -47.87 -16.65 -7.29
CA GLU A 308 -49.01 -17.56 -7.18
C GLU A 308 -49.09 -18.23 -5.81
N VAL A 309 -50.32 -18.46 -5.34
CA VAL A 309 -50.58 -19.13 -4.07
C VAL A 309 -50.09 -20.58 -4.14
N GLY A 310 -49.19 -20.97 -3.25
CA GLY A 310 -48.61 -22.31 -3.17
C GLY A 310 -47.22 -22.45 -3.79
N VAL A 311 -46.80 -21.51 -4.65
CA VAL A 311 -45.49 -21.55 -5.32
C VAL A 311 -44.48 -20.59 -4.67
N GLY A 312 -44.94 -19.39 -4.27
CA GLY A 312 -44.08 -18.35 -3.71
C GLY A 312 -43.37 -17.53 -4.79
N THR A 313 -42.31 -16.80 -4.41
CA THR A 313 -41.61 -15.86 -5.30
C THR A 313 -40.12 -16.21 -5.40
N HIS A 314 -39.62 -16.35 -6.62
CA HIS A 314 -38.20 -16.59 -6.88
C HIS A 314 -37.36 -15.35 -6.49
N PRO A 315 -36.18 -15.51 -5.84
CA PRO A 315 -35.38 -14.38 -5.39
C PRO A 315 -35.01 -13.38 -6.49
N GLU A 316 -34.57 -13.87 -7.66
CA GLU A 316 -34.18 -13.01 -8.78
C GLU A 316 -35.34 -12.17 -9.32
N VAL A 317 -36.55 -12.73 -9.35
CA VAL A 317 -37.75 -12.01 -9.79
C VAL A 317 -38.07 -10.89 -8.80
N LEU A 318 -38.00 -11.18 -7.49
CA LEU A 318 -38.23 -10.19 -6.44
C LEU A 318 -37.18 -9.06 -6.50
N ILE A 319 -35.91 -9.40 -6.73
CA ILE A 319 -34.82 -8.42 -6.92
C ILE A 319 -35.14 -7.50 -8.09
N ASN A 320 -35.47 -8.06 -9.26
CA ASN A 320 -35.73 -7.27 -10.46
C ASN A 320 -36.90 -6.31 -10.27
N VAL A 321 -38.01 -6.78 -9.68
CA VAL A 321 -39.19 -5.94 -9.39
C VAL A 321 -38.87 -4.82 -8.41
N VAL A 322 -38.13 -5.11 -7.32
CA VAL A 322 -37.75 -4.08 -6.34
C VAL A 322 -36.85 -3.02 -6.98
N GLN A 323 -35.88 -3.42 -7.80
CA GLN A 323 -35.01 -2.48 -8.51
C GLN A 323 -35.77 -1.61 -9.50
N GLU A 324 -36.75 -2.18 -10.22
CA GLU A 324 -37.60 -1.45 -11.16
C GLU A 324 -38.49 -0.42 -10.43
N LEU A 325 -39.15 -0.84 -9.35
CA LEU A 325 -40.00 0.03 -8.52
C LEU A 325 -39.20 1.20 -7.91
N ALA A 326 -37.96 0.94 -7.50
CA ALA A 326 -37.08 1.96 -6.96
C ALA A 326 -36.32 2.76 -8.04
N GLN A 327 -36.61 2.55 -9.34
CA GLN A 327 -35.95 3.22 -10.47
C GLN A 327 -34.42 3.08 -10.43
N GLY A 328 -33.91 1.92 -10.03
CA GLY A 328 -32.49 1.63 -9.91
C GLY A 328 -31.78 2.25 -8.69
N ARG A 329 -32.51 3.03 -7.87
CA ARG A 329 -31.98 3.65 -6.64
C ARG A 329 -31.92 2.70 -5.44
N VAL A 330 -32.46 1.50 -5.58
CA VAL A 330 -32.21 0.37 -4.68
C VAL A 330 -31.64 -0.75 -5.55
N LYS A 331 -30.54 -1.36 -5.10
CA LYS A 331 -29.91 -2.50 -5.76
C LYS A 331 -30.09 -3.74 -4.90
N GLY A 332 -30.33 -4.87 -5.55
CA GLY A 332 -30.50 -6.15 -4.90
C GLY A 332 -29.49 -7.18 -5.41
N SER A 333 -29.08 -8.10 -4.56
CA SER A 333 -28.31 -9.26 -4.96
C SER A 333 -28.71 -10.51 -4.17
N TRP A 334 -28.56 -11.67 -4.80
CA TRP A 334 -28.77 -12.96 -4.16
C TRP A 334 -27.44 -13.52 -3.67
N ILE A 335 -27.41 -14.02 -2.44
CA ILE A 335 -26.23 -14.62 -1.81
C ILE A 335 -26.57 -16.06 -1.42
N ASP A 336 -25.89 -17.01 -2.04
CA ASP A 336 -26.06 -18.44 -1.73
C ASP A 336 -25.41 -18.79 -0.39
N VAL A 337 -26.10 -19.60 0.42
CA VAL A 337 -25.58 -20.03 1.73
C VAL A 337 -24.25 -20.80 1.64
N GLU A 338 -23.98 -21.43 0.50
CA GLU A 338 -22.76 -22.20 0.26
C GLU A 338 -21.48 -21.36 0.25
N HIS A 339 -21.59 -20.07 -0.03
CA HIS A 339 -20.46 -19.13 -0.04
C HIS A 339 -20.29 -18.40 1.31
N ILE A 340 -21.11 -18.73 2.32
CA ILE A 340 -21.10 -18.06 3.62
C ILE A 340 -20.39 -18.96 4.64
N THR A 341 -19.33 -18.46 5.24
CA THR A 341 -18.60 -19.14 6.32
C THR A 341 -19.17 -18.82 7.70
N ASP A 342 -19.54 -17.56 7.94
CA ASP A 342 -20.19 -17.09 9.16
C ASP A 342 -21.35 -16.14 8.82
N LEU A 343 -22.57 -16.67 8.86
CA LEU A 343 -23.79 -15.92 8.55
C LEU A 343 -23.97 -14.71 9.45
N LYS A 344 -23.60 -14.82 10.72
CA LYS A 344 -23.77 -13.74 11.69
C LYS A 344 -22.91 -12.55 11.34
N SER A 345 -21.63 -12.80 11.08
CA SER A 345 -20.68 -11.75 10.69
C SER A 345 -21.06 -11.12 9.35
N GLU A 346 -21.50 -11.94 8.39
CA GLU A 346 -21.94 -11.50 7.06
C GLU A 346 -23.17 -10.56 7.15
N LEU A 347 -24.25 -10.98 7.83
CA LEU A 347 -25.46 -10.16 7.94
C LEU A 347 -25.23 -8.90 8.78
N ARG A 348 -24.44 -8.98 9.86
CA ARG A 348 -24.04 -7.81 10.66
C ARG A 348 -23.31 -6.79 9.81
N LEU A 349 -22.44 -7.26 8.92
CA LEU A 349 -21.70 -6.40 8.00
C LEU A 349 -22.63 -5.70 7.01
N TRP A 350 -23.53 -6.43 6.35
CA TRP A 350 -24.51 -5.83 5.43
C TRP A 350 -25.34 -4.73 6.09
N LEU A 351 -25.85 -5.00 7.31
CA LEU A 351 -26.58 -4.03 8.11
C LEU A 351 -25.72 -2.79 8.43
N SER A 352 -24.47 -2.98 8.86
CA SER A 352 -23.54 -1.87 9.15
C SER A 352 -23.17 -1.01 7.92
N GLN A 353 -23.40 -1.55 6.72
CA GLN A 353 -23.17 -0.90 5.44
C GLN A 353 -24.45 -0.31 4.84
N GLY A 354 -25.59 -0.34 5.56
CA GLY A 354 -26.84 0.29 5.17
C GLY A 354 -27.75 -0.58 4.29
N ALA A 355 -27.50 -1.89 4.22
CA ALA A 355 -28.38 -2.84 3.51
C ALA A 355 -29.28 -3.62 4.46
N LEU A 356 -30.40 -4.12 3.93
CA LEU A 356 -31.33 -4.99 4.64
C LEU A 356 -31.36 -6.38 3.98
N PRO A 357 -30.98 -7.43 4.73
CA PRO A 357 -31.12 -8.81 4.29
C PRO A 357 -32.56 -9.33 4.40
N ILE A 358 -32.99 -10.11 3.41
CA ILE A 358 -34.19 -10.96 3.45
C ILE A 358 -33.74 -12.41 3.35
N VAL A 359 -33.81 -13.15 4.45
CA VAL A 359 -33.40 -14.56 4.51
C VAL A 359 -34.49 -15.47 3.97
N ASP A 360 -34.12 -16.48 3.17
CA ASP A 360 -34.98 -17.62 2.80
C ASP A 360 -34.55 -18.86 3.58
N TYR A 361 -35.42 -19.37 4.45
CA TYR A 361 -35.08 -20.50 5.30
C TYR A 361 -36.29 -21.40 5.56
N LYS A 362 -36.01 -22.67 5.89
CA LYS A 362 -37.05 -23.57 6.40
C LYS A 362 -37.42 -23.19 7.84
N LYS A 363 -38.62 -22.66 8.00
CA LYS A 363 -39.12 -22.14 9.29
C LYS A 363 -39.33 -23.20 10.37
N ASN A 364 -39.41 -24.47 10.00
CA ASN A 364 -39.62 -25.56 10.96
C ASN A 364 -38.50 -25.70 12.01
N LEU A 365 -37.29 -25.22 11.72
CA LEU A 365 -36.19 -25.25 12.70
C LEU A 365 -36.36 -24.23 13.82
N LEU A 366 -37.02 -23.10 13.56
CA LEU A 366 -37.40 -22.12 14.59
C LEU A 366 -38.75 -22.46 15.22
N PHE A 367 -39.71 -22.87 14.39
CA PHE A 367 -41.07 -23.20 14.79
C PHE A 367 -41.44 -24.59 14.27
N PRO A 368 -41.29 -25.66 15.06
CA PRO A 368 -41.51 -27.05 14.62
C PRO A 368 -42.86 -27.31 13.93
N ALA A 369 -43.88 -26.52 14.24
CA ALA A 369 -45.21 -26.60 13.66
C ALA A 369 -45.39 -25.80 12.34
N ALA A 370 -44.33 -25.21 11.77
CA ALA A 370 -44.34 -24.57 10.46
C ALA A 370 -43.96 -25.59 9.37
N LYS A 371 -44.68 -25.61 8.25
CA LYS A 371 -44.52 -26.64 7.20
C LYS A 371 -43.76 -26.17 5.96
N THR A 372 -43.55 -24.86 5.81
CA THR A 372 -43.05 -24.26 4.56
C THR A 372 -41.79 -23.42 4.79
N ALA A 373 -41.04 -23.21 3.71
CA ALA A 373 -40.00 -22.19 3.66
C ALA A 373 -40.61 -20.78 3.73
N HIS A 374 -39.80 -19.80 4.13
CA HIS A 374 -40.31 -18.48 4.47
C HIS A 374 -39.25 -17.39 4.27
N TYR A 375 -39.68 -16.25 3.71
CA TYR A 375 -38.88 -15.03 3.67
C TYR A 375 -39.10 -14.20 4.94
N SER A 376 -38.04 -13.66 5.51
CA SER A 376 -38.13 -12.69 6.60
C SER A 376 -37.00 -11.67 6.54
N VAL A 377 -37.26 -10.45 6.95
CA VAL A 377 -36.27 -9.37 6.94
C VAL A 377 -35.44 -9.45 8.22
N VAL A 378 -34.12 -9.40 8.10
CA VAL A 378 -33.24 -9.24 9.27
C VAL A 378 -32.93 -7.75 9.43
N VAL A 379 -33.22 -7.19 10.60
CA VAL A 379 -33.06 -5.74 10.84
C VAL A 379 -31.93 -5.41 11.80
N ALA A 380 -31.49 -6.37 12.62
CA ALA A 380 -30.34 -6.21 13.51
C ALA A 380 -29.73 -7.58 13.88
N VAL A 381 -28.50 -7.56 14.40
CA VAL A 381 -27.80 -8.72 14.97
C VAL A 381 -27.39 -8.40 16.39
N GLU A 382 -27.88 -9.16 17.37
CA GLU A 382 -27.61 -8.97 18.79
C GLU A 382 -27.04 -10.27 19.37
N GLY A 383 -25.77 -10.24 19.82
CA GLY A 383 -25.09 -11.45 20.27
C GLY A 383 -25.06 -12.51 19.16
N ASP A 384 -25.66 -13.69 19.44
CA ASP A 384 -25.82 -14.83 18.52
C ASP A 384 -27.24 -14.93 17.91
N GLU A 385 -28.03 -13.87 18.05
CA GLU A 385 -29.41 -13.82 17.56
C GLU A 385 -29.61 -12.72 16.51
N PHE A 386 -30.58 -12.93 15.62
CA PHE A 386 -31.05 -11.96 14.65
C PHE A 386 -32.38 -11.37 15.10
N VAL A 387 -32.53 -10.05 14.98
CA VAL A 387 -33.85 -9.41 15.09
C VAL A 387 -34.54 -9.56 13.75
N VAL A 388 -35.59 -10.39 13.73
CA VAL A 388 -36.30 -10.78 12.50
C VAL A 388 -37.66 -10.10 12.43
N LEU A 389 -37.93 -9.50 11.27
CA LEU A 389 -39.24 -9.02 10.82
C LEU A 389 -39.87 -10.10 9.94
N ASP A 390 -40.74 -10.90 10.54
CA ASP A 390 -41.36 -12.05 9.91
C ASP A 390 -42.80 -11.72 9.51
N PRO A 391 -43.14 -11.63 8.21
CA PRO A 391 -44.45 -11.18 7.77
C PRO A 391 -45.59 -12.19 8.04
N SER A 392 -45.35 -13.33 8.69
CA SER A 392 -46.38 -14.33 8.98
C SER A 392 -47.40 -13.84 10.01
N GLY A 393 -48.69 -13.82 9.65
CA GLY A 393 -49.76 -13.32 10.53
C GLY A 393 -50.06 -14.12 11.80
N LYS A 394 -49.95 -15.46 11.76
CA LYS A 394 -50.29 -16.33 12.91
C LYS A 394 -49.07 -16.75 13.75
N LYS A 395 -47.87 -16.72 13.17
CA LYS A 395 -46.62 -17.22 13.76
C LYS A 395 -45.43 -16.37 13.30
N GLY A 396 -45.58 -15.05 13.31
CA GLY A 396 -44.56 -14.08 12.88
C GLY A 396 -44.62 -12.84 13.75
N GLY A 397 -44.17 -11.70 13.22
CA GLY A 397 -43.98 -10.47 13.98
C GLY A 397 -42.51 -10.09 14.09
N VAL A 398 -42.16 -9.41 15.17
CA VAL A 398 -40.78 -9.02 15.49
C VAL A 398 -40.27 -9.89 16.62
N TYR A 399 -39.24 -10.69 16.39
CA TYR A 399 -38.66 -11.58 17.40
C TYR A 399 -37.15 -11.79 17.22
N LEU A 400 -36.50 -12.27 18.28
CA LEU A 400 -35.12 -12.73 18.25
C LEU A 400 -35.07 -14.18 17.78
N ALA A 401 -34.17 -14.46 16.84
CA ALA A 401 -33.99 -15.77 16.25
C ALA A 401 -32.53 -16.20 16.29
N ASP A 402 -32.29 -17.38 16.83
CA ASP A 402 -30.97 -18.02 16.86
C ASP A 402 -30.37 -18.12 15.44
N ALA A 403 -29.17 -17.54 15.27
CA ALA A 403 -28.48 -17.47 13.99
C ALA A 403 -28.14 -18.86 13.43
N ASP A 404 -27.79 -19.85 14.28
CA ASP A 404 -27.49 -21.22 13.84
C ASP A 404 -28.74 -21.89 13.27
N LYS A 405 -29.89 -21.69 13.92
CA LYS A 405 -31.15 -22.27 13.42
C LYS A 405 -31.57 -21.66 12.08
N ILE A 406 -31.36 -20.36 11.89
CA ILE A 406 -31.59 -19.71 10.59
C ILE A 406 -30.61 -20.24 9.55
N TYR A 407 -29.32 -20.31 9.86
CA TYR A 407 -28.30 -20.87 8.96
C TYR A 407 -28.64 -22.30 8.53
N ARG A 408 -28.94 -23.19 9.49
CA ARG A 408 -29.36 -24.56 9.20
C ARG A 408 -30.66 -24.63 8.41
N GLY A 409 -31.54 -23.65 8.57
CA GLY A 409 -32.76 -23.50 7.78
C GLY A 409 -32.47 -23.07 6.35
N MET A 410 -31.45 -22.23 6.14
CA MET A 410 -30.95 -21.82 4.83
C MET A 410 -30.16 -22.95 4.14
N ASP A 411 -29.42 -23.75 4.91
CA ASP A 411 -28.65 -24.93 4.47
C ASP A 411 -29.55 -26.13 4.13
N THR A 412 -30.67 -25.86 3.44
CA THR A 412 -31.62 -26.87 2.99
C THR A 412 -31.97 -26.63 1.53
N TYR A 413 -32.19 -27.72 0.80
CA TYR A 413 -32.50 -27.65 -0.63
C TYR A 413 -33.89 -27.04 -0.89
N SER A 414 -33.98 -26.20 -1.92
CA SER A 414 -35.20 -25.54 -2.39
C SER A 414 -35.48 -25.91 -3.84
N GLU A 415 -36.63 -26.52 -4.10
CA GLU A 415 -37.08 -26.84 -5.48
C GLU A 415 -37.28 -25.58 -6.33
N LEU A 416 -37.68 -24.46 -5.69
CA LEU A 416 -37.89 -23.19 -6.37
C LEU A 416 -36.58 -22.61 -6.93
N ILE A 417 -35.48 -22.73 -6.17
CA ILE A 417 -34.16 -22.18 -6.50
C ILE A 417 -33.29 -23.22 -7.24
N LYS A 418 -33.64 -24.51 -7.16
CA LYS A 418 -32.84 -25.66 -7.64
C LYS A 418 -31.45 -25.71 -7.00
N GLY A 419 -31.37 -25.36 -5.73
CA GLY A 419 -30.13 -25.25 -4.96
C GLY A 419 -30.41 -25.13 -3.47
N LYS A 420 -29.36 -24.89 -2.68
CA LYS A 420 -29.56 -24.47 -1.29
C LYS A 420 -30.18 -23.07 -1.25
N ARG A 421 -30.83 -22.74 -0.13
CA ARG A 421 -31.39 -21.40 0.07
C ARG A 421 -30.26 -20.42 0.38
N GLY A 422 -30.63 -19.18 0.65
CA GLY A 422 -29.73 -18.08 0.82
C GLY A 422 -30.48 -16.86 1.32
N TYR A 423 -29.98 -15.69 0.98
CA TYR A 423 -30.66 -14.45 1.31
C TYR A 423 -30.54 -13.45 0.17
N ILE A 424 -31.53 -12.58 0.08
CA ILE A 424 -31.48 -11.39 -0.77
C ILE A 424 -30.93 -10.27 0.09
N VAL A 425 -30.04 -9.45 -0.45
CA VAL A 425 -29.64 -8.20 0.18
C VAL A 425 -30.09 -7.04 -0.68
N PHE A 426 -30.77 -6.07 -0.08
CA PHE A 426 -31.13 -4.82 -0.75
C PHE A 426 -30.40 -3.64 -0.11
N ALA A 427 -29.85 -2.76 -0.95
CA ALA A 427 -29.14 -1.57 -0.51
C ALA A 427 -29.65 -0.34 -1.27
N PRO A 428 -29.93 0.79 -0.59
CA PRO A 428 -30.31 2.04 -1.23
C PRO A 428 -29.10 2.86 -1.68
N GLU A 429 -29.27 3.66 -2.74
CA GLU A 429 -28.29 4.59 -3.30
C GLU A 429 -27.74 5.50 -2.19
N GLY A 430 -26.42 5.68 -2.16
CA GLY A 430 -25.75 6.47 -1.12
C GLY A 430 -25.21 5.63 0.05
N THR A 431 -25.35 4.31 0.01
CA THR A 431 -24.77 3.39 1.02
C THR A 431 -23.50 2.70 0.51
N THR A 432 -22.65 2.25 1.45
CA THR A 432 -21.50 1.39 1.12
C THR A 432 -21.94 0.05 0.53
N ALA A 433 -23.07 -0.50 1.00
CA ALA A 433 -23.59 -1.75 0.46
C ALA A 433 -24.09 -1.61 -1.00
N PHE A 434 -24.70 -0.49 -1.36
CA PHE A 434 -25.08 -0.23 -2.76
C PHE A 434 -23.87 -0.26 -3.68
N TYR A 435 -22.80 0.43 -3.28
CA TYR A 435 -21.53 0.42 -4.01
C TYR A 435 -20.92 -0.98 -4.10
N ARG A 436 -20.96 -1.76 -3.01
CA ARG A 436 -20.48 -3.15 -2.98
C ARG A 436 -21.24 -4.03 -3.98
N ILE A 437 -22.56 -3.89 -4.07
CA ILE A 437 -23.39 -4.62 -5.05
C ILE A 437 -23.08 -4.17 -6.48
N GLU A 438 -22.97 -2.85 -6.71
CA GLU A 438 -22.72 -2.27 -8.03
C GLU A 438 -21.38 -2.72 -8.63
N GLU A 439 -20.33 -2.80 -7.82
CA GLU A 439 -19.01 -3.27 -8.26
C GLU A 439 -18.88 -4.81 -8.30
N GLY A 440 -19.97 -5.56 -8.03
CA GLY A 440 -19.97 -7.03 -8.04
C GLY A 440 -19.23 -7.67 -6.87
N LEU A 441 -19.05 -6.94 -5.77
CA LEU A 441 -18.22 -7.32 -4.63
C LEU A 441 -19.02 -8.06 -3.54
N ILE A 442 -19.98 -8.88 -3.94
CA ILE A 442 -20.96 -9.48 -3.03
C ILE A 442 -20.41 -10.58 -2.10
N TYR A 443 -19.26 -11.18 -2.45
CA TYR A 443 -18.57 -12.22 -1.66
C TYR A 443 -17.21 -11.80 -1.11
N SER A 444 -16.79 -10.53 -1.27
CA SER A 444 -15.45 -10.10 -0.86
C SER A 444 -15.41 -9.64 0.61
N ASP A 445 -14.31 -9.96 1.30
CA ASP A 445 -14.06 -9.52 2.68
C ASP A 445 -13.79 -7.99 2.70
N PRO A 446 -14.40 -7.22 3.63
CA PRO A 446 -14.21 -5.78 3.75
C PRO A 446 -12.77 -5.30 3.84
N SER A 447 -11.89 -6.10 4.45
CA SER A 447 -10.47 -5.77 4.62
C SER A 447 -9.74 -5.66 3.28
N LEU A 448 -10.18 -6.41 2.27
CA LEU A 448 -9.63 -6.34 0.91
C LEU A 448 -9.96 -5.00 0.24
N TYR A 449 -11.13 -4.40 0.49
CA TYR A 449 -11.52 -3.14 -0.17
C TYR A 449 -10.67 -1.93 0.23
N HIS A 450 -10.18 -1.91 1.48
CA HIS A 450 -9.30 -0.84 1.95
C HIS A 450 -7.90 -0.91 1.32
N GLU A 451 -7.48 -2.10 0.88
CA GLU A 451 -6.18 -2.35 0.22
C GLU A 451 -6.25 -2.39 -1.31
N LEU A 452 -7.44 -2.54 -1.89
CA LEU A 452 -7.72 -2.53 -3.33
C LEU A 452 -7.58 -1.10 -3.93
N SER A 453 -6.37 -0.54 -3.78
CA SER A 453 -5.91 0.54 -4.63
C SER A 453 -5.96 0.09 -6.10
N ASN A 454 -6.22 1.02 -7.02
CA ASN A 454 -6.31 0.81 -8.47
C ASN A 454 -5.19 -0.07 -9.09
N LYS A 455 -4.07 -0.23 -8.38
CA LYS A 455 -2.97 -1.13 -8.77
C LYS A 455 -3.37 -2.61 -8.75
N LEU A 456 -4.12 -3.07 -7.74
CA LEU A 456 -4.58 -4.46 -7.67
C LEU A 456 -5.70 -4.73 -8.68
N LYS A 457 -6.58 -3.75 -8.96
CA LYS A 457 -7.59 -3.84 -10.03
C LYS A 457 -6.91 -4.00 -11.40
N LYS A 458 -5.87 -3.20 -11.68
CA LYS A 458 -5.08 -3.32 -12.91
C LYS A 458 -4.30 -4.64 -12.98
N GLU A 459 -3.70 -5.10 -11.89
CA GLU A 459 -3.00 -6.38 -11.82
C GLU A 459 -3.96 -7.59 -11.93
N LEU A 460 -5.15 -7.53 -11.34
CA LEU A 460 -6.21 -8.54 -11.47
C LEU A 460 -6.76 -8.59 -12.90
N TYR A 461 -7.03 -7.43 -13.52
CA TYR A 461 -7.41 -7.37 -14.93
C TYR A 461 -6.30 -7.93 -15.84
N GLU A 462 -5.03 -7.56 -15.62
CA GLU A 462 -3.89 -8.13 -16.37
C GLU A 462 -3.71 -9.62 -16.12
N LEU A 463 -3.98 -10.12 -14.89
CA LEU A 463 -3.92 -11.54 -14.55
C LEU A 463 -5.06 -12.34 -15.17
N MET A 464 -6.27 -11.78 -15.24
CA MET A 464 -7.44 -12.39 -15.88
C MET A 464 -7.29 -12.42 -17.41
N GLU A 465 -6.76 -11.34 -18.00
CA GLU A 465 -6.45 -11.24 -19.42
C GLU A 465 -5.32 -12.21 -19.82
N LYS A 466 -4.27 -12.33 -18.97
CA LYS A 466 -3.25 -13.38 -19.11
C LYS A 466 -3.82 -14.78 -18.90
N GLY A 467 -4.81 -14.97 -18.03
CA GLY A 467 -5.49 -16.24 -17.80
C GLY A 467 -6.23 -16.77 -19.02
N GLN A 468 -6.90 -15.89 -19.78
CA GLN A 468 -7.52 -16.23 -21.06
C GLN A 468 -6.50 -16.51 -22.17
N ALA A 469 -5.37 -15.79 -22.18
CA ALA A 469 -4.28 -16.03 -23.13
C ALA A 469 -3.55 -17.38 -22.88
N ILE A 470 -3.43 -17.81 -21.61
CA ILE A 470 -2.76 -19.06 -21.22
C ILE A 470 -3.47 -20.32 -21.75
N GLU A 471 -4.78 -20.27 -22.00
CA GLU A 471 -5.54 -21.42 -22.52
C GLU A 471 -5.13 -21.82 -23.96
N SER A 472 -4.49 -20.90 -24.69
CA SER A 472 -4.05 -21.07 -26.08
C SER A 472 -2.60 -21.57 -26.23
N VAL A 473 -1.80 -21.56 -25.17
CA VAL A 473 -0.35 -21.88 -25.24
C VAL A 473 0.05 -23.09 -24.39
N LEU A 474 -0.89 -23.74 -23.70
CA LEU A 474 -0.58 -24.90 -22.85
C LEU A 474 -0.47 -26.21 -23.67
N PRO A 475 0.56 -27.03 -23.42
CA PRO A 475 0.69 -28.36 -24.03
C PRO A 475 -0.53 -29.25 -23.70
N LEU A 476 -0.96 -30.07 -24.67
CA LEU A 476 -2.12 -30.97 -24.56
C LEU A 476 -2.13 -31.84 -23.28
N ARG A 477 -0.96 -32.25 -22.77
CA ARG A 477 -0.84 -32.97 -21.49
C ARG A 477 -1.31 -32.17 -20.28
N VAL A 478 -1.00 -30.88 -20.24
CA VAL A 478 -1.41 -29.98 -19.15
C VAL A 478 -2.90 -29.65 -19.28
N LYS A 479 -3.39 -29.47 -20.52
CA LYS A 479 -4.82 -29.29 -20.81
C LYS A 479 -5.65 -30.49 -20.32
N ASN A 480 -5.16 -31.71 -20.56
CA ASN A 480 -5.80 -32.94 -20.08
C ASN A 480 -5.69 -33.12 -18.57
N PHE A 481 -4.61 -32.64 -17.94
CA PHE A 481 -4.44 -32.66 -16.48
C PHE A 481 -5.41 -31.71 -15.78
N ILE A 482 -5.55 -30.48 -16.28
CA ILE A 482 -6.49 -29.48 -15.76
C ILE A 482 -7.95 -29.93 -15.99
N LYS A 483 -8.25 -30.55 -17.14
CA LYS A 483 -9.57 -31.13 -17.41
C LYS A 483 -9.89 -32.30 -16.46
N LYS A 484 -8.93 -33.20 -16.19
CA LYS A 484 -9.04 -34.25 -15.17
C LYS A 484 -9.16 -33.71 -13.75
N TRP A 485 -8.55 -32.57 -13.45
CA TRP A 485 -8.63 -31.93 -12.13
C TRP A 485 -10.01 -31.29 -11.93
N LYS A 486 -10.56 -30.59 -12.94
CA LYS A 486 -11.95 -30.11 -12.95
C LYS A 486 -12.99 -31.24 -12.88
N GLU A 487 -12.71 -32.41 -13.44
CA GLU A 487 -13.56 -33.60 -13.29
C GLU A 487 -13.49 -34.24 -11.89
N LYS A 488 -12.38 -34.03 -11.16
CA LYS A 488 -12.17 -34.56 -9.80
C LYS A 488 -12.84 -33.74 -8.69
N ASP A 489 -13.25 -32.51 -8.96
CA ASP A 489 -14.05 -31.68 -8.03
C ASP A 489 -15.55 -32.02 -8.02
N LYS A 490 -15.98 -33.02 -8.81
CA LYS A 490 -17.30 -33.66 -8.61
C LYS A 490 -17.16 -34.86 -7.68
N ILE A 491 -17.26 -34.62 -6.38
CA ILE A 491 -17.47 -35.69 -5.41
C ILE A 491 -18.92 -36.20 -5.56
N ALA A 492 -19.08 -37.39 -6.12
CA ALA A 492 -20.17 -38.31 -5.78
C ALA A 492 -19.64 -39.74 -5.84
N ARG A 493 -19.23 -40.26 -4.68
CA ARG A 493 -18.94 -41.69 -4.49
C ARG A 493 -20.27 -42.44 -4.46
N LEU A 494 -20.45 -43.42 -5.34
CA LEU A 494 -21.44 -44.47 -5.17
C LEU A 494 -20.69 -45.81 -5.14
N TRP A 495 -20.74 -46.49 -4.00
CA TRP A 495 -20.22 -47.84 -3.81
C TRP A 495 -21.33 -48.83 -4.17
N LYS A 496 -21.03 -49.87 -4.96
CA LYS A 496 -21.90 -51.04 -5.16
C LYS A 496 -21.17 -52.29 -4.67
N PRO A 497 -21.83 -53.21 -3.98
CA PRO A 497 -21.22 -54.44 -3.50
C PRO A 497 -20.94 -55.42 -4.66
N GLU A 498 -19.93 -56.27 -4.44
CA GLU A 498 -19.43 -57.28 -5.36
C GLU A 498 -20.43 -58.44 -5.60
N ASN A 499 -20.42 -58.92 -6.84
CA ASN A 499 -20.71 -60.27 -7.36
C ASN A 499 -22.10 -60.90 -7.14
N LEU A 500 -22.79 -61.13 -8.26
CA LEU A 500 -23.01 -62.48 -8.84
C LEU A 500 -23.29 -62.37 -10.34
#